data_AF-A0A955FAT5-F1
#
_entry.id   AF-A0A955FAT5-F1
#
_cell.length_a   1.000
_cell.length_b   1.000
_cell.length_c   1.000
_cell.angle_alpha   90.00
_cell.angle_beta   90.00
_cell.angle_gamma   90.00
#
_symmetry.space_group_name_H-M   'P 1'
#
loop_
_entity.id
_entity.type
_entity.pdbx_description
1 polymer ?
#
loop_
_entity_poly.entity_id
_entity_poly.type
_entity_poly.pdbx_seq_one_letter_code
_entity_poly.pdbx_strand_id
1 'polypeptide(L)'
;MKNVTLFLASGAGRMLRGTVGIALAYIGVLLTSGVWLALLLVVGVVVFLGALLDICLCGLVTHGTLSDKKIRGKSTNEQQGTTIALAVLGLVAFGGLAYLAANSDDADTSSQTAITATVAPKPTTTEQSAIDEHEQSQEDMLVYLIEEEKLAHDVYTVLYQQYGARVFGNILNSEQTHQDRVLTLLEARNIDDPRSSELGVFNNTELQTLYDQLITQGKQSAEEAYKVGVAIEEKDIKDITDQLATATDSDVVATLEALRNGSENHLRAFNRQLGQY
;
A
#
# COMPACT_ATOMS: atom_id res chain seq x y z
N MET A 1 -30.79 4.08 -4.09
CA MET A 1 -29.44 3.96 -4.72
C MET A 1 -29.40 4.54 -6.13
N LYS A 2 -30.04 3.96 -7.16
CA LYS A 2 -29.95 4.41 -8.58
C LYS A 2 -30.05 5.93 -8.80
N ASN A 3 -30.98 6.62 -8.13
CA ASN A 3 -31.20 8.06 -8.28
C ASN A 3 -30.02 8.92 -7.76
N VAL A 4 -29.30 8.46 -6.73
CA VAL A 4 -28.15 9.18 -6.16
C VAL A 4 -26.95 9.08 -7.12
N THR A 5 -26.68 7.89 -7.65
CA THR A 5 -25.65 7.67 -8.67
C THR A 5 -25.92 8.52 -9.93
N LEU A 6 -27.19 8.59 -10.36
CA LEU A 6 -27.59 9.41 -11.51
C LEU A 6 -27.41 10.92 -11.23
N PHE A 7 -27.72 11.38 -10.02
CA PHE A 7 -27.51 12.78 -9.62
C PHE A 7 -26.03 13.14 -9.55
N LEU A 8 -25.18 12.29 -8.97
CA LEU A 8 -23.73 12.49 -8.90
C LEU A 8 -23.08 12.48 -10.30
N ALA A 9 -23.60 11.69 -11.23
CA ALA A 9 -23.19 11.68 -12.64
C ALA A 9 -23.76 12.86 -13.47
N SER A 10 -24.64 13.68 -12.91
CA SER A 10 -25.21 14.86 -13.59
C SER A 10 -24.26 16.06 -13.58
N GLY A 11 -24.52 17.06 -14.43
CA GLY A 11 -23.77 18.32 -14.40
C GLY A 11 -23.88 19.06 -13.07
N ALA A 12 -25.03 18.99 -12.40
CA ALA A 12 -25.23 19.57 -11.06
C ALA A 12 -24.43 18.81 -9.99
N GLY A 13 -24.32 17.49 -10.09
CA GLY A 13 -23.49 16.67 -9.20
C GLY A 13 -22.00 16.98 -9.34
N ARG A 14 -21.52 17.18 -10.59
CA ARG A 14 -20.13 17.62 -10.85
C ARG A 14 -19.85 19.02 -10.29
N MET A 15 -20.75 19.98 -10.49
CA MET A 15 -20.65 21.33 -9.92
C MET A 15 -20.60 21.26 -8.38
N LEU A 16 -21.47 20.47 -7.74
CA LEU A 16 -21.50 20.30 -6.29
C LEU A 16 -20.20 19.68 -5.75
N ARG A 17 -19.62 18.68 -6.42
CA ARG A 17 -18.32 18.11 -6.03
C ARG A 17 -17.19 19.14 -6.16
N GLY A 18 -17.22 19.98 -7.19
CA GLY A 18 -16.26 21.07 -7.37
C GLY A 18 -16.33 22.14 -6.29
N THR A 19 -17.54 22.64 -5.97
CA THR A 19 -17.72 23.66 -4.93
C THR A 19 -17.39 23.15 -3.54
N VAL A 20 -17.75 21.90 -3.21
CA VAL A 20 -17.36 21.25 -1.94
C VAL A 20 -15.84 21.07 -1.86
N GLY A 21 -15.17 20.65 -2.95
CA GLY A 21 -13.71 20.53 -3.00
C GLY A 21 -12.99 21.87 -2.75
N ILE A 22 -13.46 22.95 -3.38
CA ILE A 22 -12.93 24.31 -3.18
C ILE A 22 -13.18 24.77 -1.73
N ALA A 23 -14.37 24.54 -1.17
CA ALA A 23 -14.69 24.90 0.21
C ALA A 23 -13.78 24.17 1.21
N LEU A 24 -13.52 22.88 1.02
CA LEU A 24 -12.61 22.10 1.86
C LEU A 24 -11.15 22.58 1.74
N ALA A 25 -10.70 22.98 0.55
CA ALA A 25 -9.38 23.58 0.37
C ALA A 25 -9.26 24.93 1.11
N TYR A 26 -10.28 25.80 1.03
CA TYR A 26 -10.31 27.05 1.78
C TYR A 26 -10.34 26.83 3.31
N ILE A 27 -11.11 25.86 3.79
CA ILE A 27 -11.15 25.47 5.21
C ILE A 27 -9.78 24.95 5.66
N GLY A 28 -9.10 24.14 4.83
CA GLY A 28 -7.73 23.70 5.08
C GLY A 28 -6.76 24.87 5.27
N VAL A 29 -6.79 25.85 4.36
CA VAL A 29 -5.96 27.07 4.44
C VAL A 29 -6.28 27.91 5.68
N LEU A 30 -7.56 28.02 6.06
CA LEU A 30 -8.02 28.74 7.25
C LEU A 30 -7.62 28.07 8.58
N LEU A 31 -7.46 26.75 8.60
CA LEU A 31 -7.06 25.99 9.79
C LEU A 31 -5.53 25.89 9.96
N THR A 32 -4.73 26.21 8.94
CA THR A 32 -3.26 26.11 9.00
C THR A 32 -2.58 27.39 9.48
N SER A 33 -2.71 27.71 10.77
CA SER A 33 -1.73 28.55 11.49
C SER A 33 -0.65 27.71 12.18
N GLY A 34 -0.28 26.56 11.60
CA GLY A 34 0.65 25.59 12.17
C GLY A 34 1.04 24.46 11.21
N VAL A 35 2.21 24.59 10.58
CA VAL A 35 3.12 23.56 10.02
C VAL A 35 2.55 22.19 9.58
N TRP A 36 1.56 22.14 8.68
CA TRP A 36 1.19 20.91 7.94
C TRP A 36 0.85 21.17 6.46
N LEU A 37 1.65 22.02 5.81
CA LEU A 37 1.37 22.55 4.47
C LEU A 37 1.52 21.53 3.32
N ALA A 38 2.28 20.44 3.50
CA ALA A 38 2.54 19.47 2.43
C ALA A 38 1.37 18.51 2.17
N LEU A 39 0.78 17.93 3.21
CA LEU A 39 -0.19 16.82 3.07
C LEU A 39 -1.52 17.28 2.44
N LEU A 40 -2.05 18.42 2.89
CA LEU A 40 -3.31 18.98 2.38
C LEU A 40 -3.20 19.50 0.94
N LEU A 41 -2.03 20.00 0.55
CA LEU A 41 -1.77 20.49 -0.80
C LEU A 41 -1.75 19.31 -1.79
N VAL A 42 -1.10 18.19 -1.43
CA VAL A 42 -1.11 16.95 -2.24
C VAL A 42 -2.53 16.40 -2.41
N VAL A 43 -3.31 16.28 -1.34
CA VAL A 43 -4.70 15.77 -1.42
C VAL A 43 -5.57 16.69 -2.29
N GLY A 44 -5.46 18.01 -2.13
CA GLY A 44 -6.18 18.99 -2.96
C GLY A 44 -5.80 18.90 -4.45
N VAL A 45 -4.51 18.77 -4.76
CA VAL A 45 -4.01 18.64 -6.14
C VAL A 45 -4.46 17.33 -6.79
N VAL A 46 -4.46 16.21 -6.08
CA VAL A 46 -4.94 14.92 -6.61
C VAL A 46 -6.43 14.99 -6.97
N VAL A 47 -7.27 15.60 -6.12
CA VAL A 47 -8.71 15.78 -6.40
C VAL A 47 -8.94 16.74 -7.58
N PHE A 48 -8.14 17.80 -7.70
CA PHE A 48 -8.22 18.76 -8.80
C PHE A 48 -7.76 18.16 -10.15
N LEU A 49 -6.65 17.41 -10.17
CA LEU A 49 -6.15 16.73 -11.36
C LEU A 49 -7.10 15.62 -11.83
N GLY A 50 -7.74 14.88 -10.91
CA GLY A 50 -8.79 13.93 -11.25
C GLY A 50 -9.98 14.59 -11.97
N ALA A 51 -10.39 15.78 -11.51
CA ALA A 51 -11.46 16.55 -12.17
C ALA A 51 -11.07 17.08 -13.57
N LEU A 52 -9.78 17.36 -13.81
CA LEU A 52 -9.26 17.74 -15.14
C LEU A 52 -9.18 16.54 -16.10
N LEU A 53 -8.83 15.35 -15.61
CA LEU A 53 -8.80 14.12 -16.40
C LEU A 53 -10.21 13.71 -16.89
N ASP A 54 -11.23 13.83 -16.04
CA ASP A 54 -12.64 13.62 -16.41
C ASP A 54 -13.08 14.55 -17.57
N ILE A 55 -12.60 15.81 -17.57
CA ILE A 55 -12.91 16.80 -18.61
C ILE A 55 -12.23 16.45 -19.94
N CYS A 56 -10.96 16.06 -19.93
CA CYS A 56 -10.23 15.67 -21.15
C CYS A 56 -10.79 14.39 -21.79
N LEU A 57 -11.19 13.39 -21.00
CA LEU A 57 -11.67 12.12 -21.55
C LEU A 57 -13.02 12.27 -22.29
N CYS A 58 -13.87 13.21 -21.86
CA CYS A 58 -15.14 13.48 -22.55
C CYS A 58 -14.97 14.20 -23.90
N GLY A 59 -13.90 14.98 -24.08
CA GLY A 59 -13.61 15.69 -25.33
C GLY A 59 -13.19 14.77 -26.50
N LEU A 60 -12.47 13.68 -26.20
CA LEU A 60 -11.96 12.74 -27.20
C LEU A 60 -12.96 11.66 -27.64
N VAL A 61 -13.96 11.35 -26.81
CA VAL A 61 -14.95 10.29 -27.09
C VAL A 61 -16.16 10.81 -27.90
N THR A 62 -16.27 12.13 -28.15
CA THR A 62 -17.40 12.74 -28.85
C THR A 62 -17.05 13.49 -30.14
N HIS A 63 -16.22 12.88 -30.99
CA HIS A 63 -16.07 13.29 -32.40
C HIS A 63 -16.12 12.07 -33.34
N GLY A 64 -17.34 11.71 -33.78
CA GLY A 64 -17.55 10.48 -34.56
C GLY A 64 -18.98 10.31 -35.10
N THR A 65 -19.48 11.31 -35.83
CA THR A 65 -20.61 11.25 -36.78
C THR A 65 -21.68 10.17 -36.58
N LEU A 66 -22.80 10.52 -35.95
CA LEU A 66 -24.10 9.90 -36.27
C LEU A 66 -24.98 10.93 -36.99
N SER A 67 -25.06 10.75 -38.31
CA SER A 67 -26.12 11.32 -39.11
C SER A 67 -27.40 10.53 -38.84
N ASP A 68 -28.44 11.18 -38.34
CA ASP A 68 -29.74 11.01 -38.98
C ASP A 68 -30.61 12.28 -38.90
N LYS A 69 -31.43 12.46 -39.93
CA LYS A 69 -32.50 13.43 -39.97
C LYS A 69 -33.67 12.95 -39.10
N LYS A 70 -34.55 13.91 -38.77
CA LYS A 70 -36.00 13.68 -38.60
C LYS A 70 -36.42 12.90 -37.35
N ILE A 71 -36.43 13.59 -36.21
CA ILE A 71 -37.68 13.73 -35.44
C ILE A 71 -38.04 15.21 -35.34
N ARG A 72 -39.34 15.50 -35.50
CA ARG A 72 -39.93 16.82 -35.75
C ARG A 72 -40.77 17.23 -34.53
N GLY A 73 -40.36 18.27 -33.81
CA GLY A 73 -41.09 18.88 -32.69
C GLY A 73 -40.73 20.36 -32.58
N LYS A 74 -41.69 21.25 -32.84
CA LYS A 74 -41.48 22.68 -33.16
C LYS A 74 -41.94 23.61 -32.02
N SER A 75 -41.03 24.42 -31.48
CA SER A 75 -41.31 25.77 -30.91
C SER A 75 -39.97 26.47 -30.54
N THR A 76 -39.35 27.29 -31.41
CA THR A 76 -39.55 28.75 -31.55
C THR A 76 -39.14 29.62 -30.35
N ASN A 77 -37.87 29.98 -30.26
CA ASN A 77 -37.30 31.35 -30.22
C ASN A 77 -35.76 31.20 -30.16
N GLU A 78 -34.95 31.89 -30.98
CA GLU A 78 -34.61 33.33 -30.89
C GLU A 78 -34.10 33.67 -29.47
N GLN A 79 -32.87 34.14 -29.24
CA GLN A 79 -32.19 35.24 -29.93
C GLN A 79 -30.71 35.32 -29.45
N GLN A 80 -29.78 35.78 -30.31
CA GLN A 80 -28.41 36.28 -30.01
C GLN A 80 -27.41 35.37 -29.23
N GLY A 81 -26.10 35.35 -29.51
CA GLY A 81 -25.33 36.11 -30.50
C GLY A 81 -24.30 37.06 -29.88
N THR A 82 -23.26 36.54 -29.22
CA THR A 82 -22.10 37.34 -28.77
C THR A 82 -20.81 36.52 -28.82
N THR A 83 -19.95 36.87 -29.78
CA THR A 83 -18.50 36.59 -29.79
C THR A 83 -17.74 37.73 -29.07
N ILE A 84 -16.39 37.68 -29.10
CA ILE A 84 -15.39 38.61 -28.48
C ILE A 84 -15.00 38.11 -27.06
N ALA A 85 -13.80 37.60 -26.73
CA ALA A 85 -12.38 37.80 -27.09
C ALA A 85 -11.59 38.71 -26.10
N LEU A 86 -10.25 38.55 -26.09
CA LEU A 86 -9.23 39.34 -25.31
C LEU A 86 -9.16 39.01 -23.80
N ALA A 87 -8.03 39.15 -23.06
CA ALA A 87 -6.59 39.34 -23.36
C ALA A 87 -5.76 38.66 -22.22
N VAL A 88 -4.57 38.07 -22.42
CA VAL A 88 -3.20 38.66 -22.43
C VAL A 88 -2.76 39.39 -21.12
N LEU A 89 -1.50 39.17 -20.74
CA LEU A 89 -0.69 39.73 -19.63
C LEU A 89 -0.87 39.06 -18.24
N GLY A 90 0.21 38.89 -17.44
CA GLY A 90 1.56 39.41 -17.62
C GLY A 90 2.67 38.76 -16.79
N LEU A 91 3.88 39.18 -17.13
CA LEU A 91 5.18 38.69 -16.68
C LEU A 91 5.52 39.13 -15.24
N VAL A 92 6.11 38.26 -14.43
CA VAL A 92 7.05 38.68 -13.37
C VAL A 92 8.23 37.71 -13.32
N ALA A 93 9.43 38.23 -13.57
CA ALA A 93 10.68 37.55 -13.31
C ALA A 93 11.59 38.52 -12.57
N PHE A 94 11.94 38.20 -11.32
CA PHE A 94 12.98 38.81 -10.47
C PHE A 94 12.96 37.99 -9.16
N GLY A 95 14.06 37.56 -8.56
CA GLY A 95 15.46 37.55 -8.99
C GLY A 95 16.25 36.61 -8.07
N GLY A 96 17.42 36.16 -8.49
CA GLY A 96 18.28 35.33 -7.63
C GLY A 96 18.88 36.15 -6.49
N LEU A 97 19.08 35.52 -5.33
CA LEU A 97 19.96 36.02 -4.29
C LEU A 97 21.01 34.94 -3.98
N ALA A 98 22.24 35.19 -4.43
CA ALA A 98 23.40 34.45 -3.96
C ALA A 98 23.78 34.94 -2.55
N TYR A 99 24.32 34.05 -1.74
CA TYR A 99 25.09 34.44 -0.56
C TYR A 99 26.43 33.71 -0.59
N LEU A 100 27.52 34.46 -0.53
CA LEU A 100 28.88 33.93 -0.63
C LEU A 100 29.74 34.49 0.51
N ALA A 101 30.46 33.59 1.18
CA ALA A 101 31.77 33.72 1.80
C ALA A 101 32.14 34.95 2.66
N ALA A 102 32.59 34.69 3.89
CA ALA A 102 33.99 34.86 4.36
C ALA A 102 34.07 34.44 5.85
N ASN A 103 34.96 33.57 6.36
CA ASN A 103 36.40 33.27 6.22
C ASN A 103 37.23 33.80 7.41
N SER A 104 38.48 33.29 7.51
CA SER A 104 39.58 33.65 8.44
C SER A 104 39.57 32.92 9.79
N ASP A 105 40.66 32.33 10.32
CA ASP A 105 42.01 31.90 9.81
C ASP A 105 42.44 30.62 10.62
N ASP A 106 43.54 29.87 10.46
CA ASP A 106 44.79 29.97 9.68
C ASP A 106 45.44 28.56 9.45
N ALA A 107 46.67 28.55 8.90
CA ALA A 107 47.84 27.63 8.95
C ALA A 107 47.90 26.42 9.95
N ASP A 108 48.76 25.39 9.87
CA ASP A 108 49.91 24.97 9.02
C ASP A 108 50.20 23.44 9.30
N THR A 109 51.09 22.63 8.67
CA THR A 109 52.02 22.78 7.54
C THR A 109 52.34 21.43 6.83
N SER A 110 53.22 21.49 5.82
CA SER A 110 53.99 20.43 5.14
C SER A 110 54.38 19.16 5.95
N SER A 111 54.30 17.96 5.31
CA SER A 111 55.49 17.23 4.79
C SER A 111 55.19 15.93 4.05
N GLN A 112 55.88 15.69 2.93
CA GLN A 112 55.94 14.41 2.21
C GLN A 112 56.98 13.47 2.83
N THR A 113 56.77 12.15 2.73
CA THR A 113 57.81 11.14 2.40
C THR A 113 57.12 9.85 1.94
N ALA A 114 57.74 9.15 1.00
CA ALA A 114 57.18 7.98 0.32
C ALA A 114 57.61 6.62 0.92
N ILE A 115 57.18 5.55 0.26
CA ILE A 115 57.63 4.14 0.31
C ILE A 115 57.48 3.34 1.61
N THR A 116 56.58 2.34 1.60
CA THR A 116 56.95 0.92 1.46
C THR A 116 55.68 0.06 1.34
N ALA A 117 55.69 -0.95 0.46
CA ALA A 117 54.61 -1.92 0.37
C ALA A 117 54.68 -2.94 1.52
N THR A 118 53.68 -2.93 2.41
CA THR A 118 53.48 -3.97 3.42
C THR A 118 52.27 -4.81 3.04
N VAL A 119 52.43 -6.14 3.08
CA VAL A 119 51.41 -7.13 2.72
C VAL A 119 50.16 -6.95 3.60
N ALA A 120 48.99 -6.88 2.97
CA ALA A 120 47.72 -6.72 3.67
C ALA A 120 47.37 -7.98 4.50
N PRO A 121 46.90 -7.82 5.75
CA PRO A 121 46.23 -8.92 6.46
C PRO A 121 44.84 -9.15 5.85
N LYS A 122 44.58 -10.39 5.50
CA LYS A 122 43.31 -10.91 4.96
C LYS A 122 42.17 -10.80 5.99
N PRO A 123 41.03 -10.15 5.70
CA PRO A 123 39.83 -10.18 6.55
C PRO A 123 39.02 -11.45 6.23
N THR A 124 39.10 -12.50 7.05
CA THR A 124 38.34 -13.75 6.80
C THR A 124 38.15 -14.60 8.07
N THR A 125 37.58 -14.02 9.12
CA THR A 125 37.10 -14.82 10.27
C THR A 125 35.87 -14.19 10.92
N THR A 126 35.89 -12.88 11.20
CA THR A 126 34.71 -12.18 11.76
C THR A 126 33.62 -11.93 10.71
N GLU A 127 34.00 -11.55 9.49
CA GLU A 127 33.06 -11.22 8.40
C GLU A 127 32.29 -12.45 7.91
N GLN A 128 32.99 -13.58 7.67
CA GLN A 128 32.35 -14.83 7.26
C GLN A 128 31.37 -15.34 8.33
N SER A 129 31.78 -15.36 9.61
CA SER A 129 30.91 -15.83 10.70
C SER A 129 29.65 -14.97 10.86
N ALA A 130 29.70 -13.68 10.54
CA ALA A 130 28.55 -12.78 10.59
C ALA A 130 27.64 -12.92 9.36
N ILE A 131 28.20 -13.29 8.19
CA ILE A 131 27.43 -13.64 6.99
C ILE A 131 26.70 -14.97 7.24
N ASP A 132 27.41 -16.01 7.68
CA ASP A 132 26.84 -17.33 7.95
C ASP A 132 25.70 -17.26 9.00
N GLU A 133 25.87 -16.45 10.06
CA GLU A 133 24.85 -16.23 11.10
C GLU A 133 23.64 -15.42 10.60
N HIS A 134 23.85 -14.42 9.74
CA HIS A 134 22.76 -13.65 9.13
C HIS A 134 21.98 -14.46 8.10
N GLU A 135 22.67 -15.26 7.27
CA GLU A 135 22.05 -16.19 6.32
C GLU A 135 21.19 -17.21 7.05
N GLN A 136 21.73 -17.92 8.05
CA GLN A 136 20.95 -18.89 8.84
C GLN A 136 19.72 -18.25 9.51
N SER A 137 19.86 -17.05 10.08
CA SER A 137 18.74 -16.30 10.67
C SER A 137 17.65 -15.92 9.66
N GLN A 138 18.02 -15.71 8.39
CA GLN A 138 17.07 -15.45 7.31
C GLN A 138 16.38 -16.75 6.84
N GLU A 139 17.09 -17.87 6.76
CA GLU A 139 16.50 -19.18 6.42
C GLU A 139 15.44 -19.59 7.45
N ASP A 140 15.78 -19.54 8.75
CA ASP A 140 14.87 -19.84 9.86
C ASP A 140 13.61 -18.94 9.83
N MET A 141 13.78 -17.65 9.47
CA MET A 141 12.68 -16.70 9.32
C MET A 141 11.73 -17.06 8.16
N LEU A 142 12.26 -17.40 6.98
CA LEU A 142 11.43 -17.79 5.83
C LEU A 142 10.70 -19.12 6.06
N VAL A 143 11.35 -20.07 6.76
CA VAL A 143 10.77 -21.35 7.19
C VAL A 143 9.62 -21.12 8.18
N TYR A 144 9.77 -20.22 9.14
CA TYR A 144 8.67 -19.85 10.04
C TYR A 144 7.51 -19.20 9.29
N LEU A 145 7.81 -18.19 8.45
CA LEU A 145 6.81 -17.39 7.74
C LEU A 145 5.91 -18.23 6.83
N ILE A 146 6.44 -19.23 6.12
CA ILE A 146 5.61 -20.06 5.25
C ILE A 146 4.68 -21.01 6.02
N GLU A 147 5.07 -21.48 7.22
CA GLU A 147 4.18 -22.24 8.10
C GLU A 147 3.14 -21.35 8.80
N GLU A 148 3.46 -20.08 9.06
CA GLU A 148 2.53 -19.07 9.60
C GLU A 148 1.43 -18.71 8.60
N GLU A 149 1.78 -18.43 7.34
CA GLU A 149 0.82 -18.19 6.25
C GLU A 149 -0.05 -19.44 5.99
N LYS A 150 0.50 -20.65 6.18
CA LYS A 150 -0.28 -21.90 6.18
C LYS A 150 -1.24 -21.98 7.37
N LEU A 151 -0.86 -21.50 8.55
CA LEU A 151 -1.74 -21.48 9.72
C LEU A 151 -2.96 -20.59 9.47
N ALA A 152 -2.76 -19.40 8.91
CA ALA A 152 -3.85 -18.52 8.50
C ALA A 152 -4.79 -19.23 7.50
N HIS A 153 -4.22 -19.79 6.42
CA HIS A 153 -4.97 -20.56 5.42
C HIS A 153 -5.80 -21.73 6.02
N ASP A 154 -5.19 -22.55 6.87
CA ASP A 154 -5.82 -23.75 7.39
C ASP A 154 -6.91 -23.42 8.42
N VAL A 155 -6.69 -22.42 9.28
CA VAL A 155 -7.72 -21.90 10.20
C VAL A 155 -8.90 -21.35 9.40
N TYR A 156 -8.66 -20.54 8.38
CA TYR A 156 -9.72 -19.98 7.54
C TYR A 156 -10.45 -21.06 6.73
N THR A 157 -9.78 -22.14 6.35
CA THR A 157 -10.40 -23.29 5.68
C THR A 157 -11.41 -23.96 6.61
N VAL A 158 -11.03 -24.26 7.84
CA VAL A 158 -11.91 -24.90 8.83
C VAL A 158 -13.05 -23.98 9.25
N LEU A 159 -12.79 -22.70 9.51
CA LEU A 159 -13.83 -21.75 9.92
C LEU A 159 -14.79 -21.39 8.77
N TYR A 160 -14.32 -21.37 7.52
CA TYR A 160 -15.18 -21.26 6.35
C TYR A 160 -16.13 -22.46 6.22
N GLN A 161 -15.62 -23.69 6.40
CA GLN A 161 -16.47 -24.89 6.39
C GLN A 161 -17.49 -24.91 7.52
N GLN A 162 -17.12 -24.42 8.72
CA GLN A 162 -17.99 -24.39 9.89
C GLN A 162 -19.13 -23.36 9.80
N TYR A 163 -18.87 -22.15 9.25
CA TYR A 163 -19.82 -21.04 9.29
C TYR A 163 -20.32 -20.54 7.93
N GLY A 164 -19.66 -20.94 6.82
CA GLY A 164 -19.97 -20.46 5.47
C GLY A 164 -19.74 -18.96 5.25
N ALA A 165 -19.11 -18.26 6.20
CA ALA A 165 -18.94 -16.81 6.16
C ALA A 165 -17.95 -16.41 5.07
N ARG A 166 -18.43 -15.62 4.10
CA ARG A 166 -17.68 -15.27 2.88
C ARG A 166 -16.36 -14.55 3.12
N VAL A 167 -16.15 -13.94 4.30
CA VAL A 167 -14.88 -13.30 4.64
C VAL A 167 -13.71 -14.30 4.58
N PHE A 168 -13.84 -15.46 5.24
CA PHE A 168 -12.81 -16.51 5.22
C PHE A 168 -12.58 -17.02 3.80
N GLY A 169 -13.65 -17.38 3.07
CA GLY A 169 -13.54 -17.91 1.71
C GLY A 169 -12.98 -16.92 0.67
N ASN A 170 -13.10 -15.61 0.90
CA ASN A 170 -12.44 -14.60 0.06
C ASN A 170 -10.94 -14.50 0.39
N ILE A 171 -10.58 -14.64 1.66
CA ILE A 171 -9.22 -14.45 2.20
C ILE A 171 -8.32 -15.67 1.88
N LEU A 172 -8.85 -16.90 1.90
CA LEU A 172 -8.11 -18.13 1.54
C LEU A 172 -7.21 -18.04 0.30
N ASN A 173 -7.66 -17.39 -0.77
CA ASN A 173 -6.87 -17.26 -1.99
C ASN A 173 -5.69 -16.29 -1.83
N SER A 174 -5.77 -15.35 -0.88
CA SER A 174 -4.67 -14.46 -0.51
C SER A 174 -3.62 -15.23 0.28
N GLU A 175 -3.98 -16.02 1.28
CA GLU A 175 -3.02 -16.82 2.08
C GLU A 175 -2.29 -17.86 1.22
N GLN A 176 -2.97 -18.44 0.20
CA GLN A 176 -2.28 -19.25 -0.80
C GLN A 176 -1.28 -18.41 -1.61
N THR A 177 -1.67 -17.20 -2.04
CA THR A 177 -0.78 -16.28 -2.75
C THR A 177 0.39 -15.81 -1.88
N HIS A 178 0.22 -15.69 -0.57
CA HIS A 178 1.30 -15.38 0.37
C HIS A 178 2.27 -16.55 0.47
N GLN A 179 1.77 -17.75 0.72
CA GLN A 179 2.56 -18.98 0.72
C GLN A 179 3.35 -19.18 -0.59
N ASP A 180 2.74 -18.94 -1.76
CA ASP A 180 3.41 -19.04 -3.07
C ASP A 180 4.57 -18.04 -3.21
N ARG A 181 4.46 -16.84 -2.60
CA ARG A 181 5.54 -15.84 -2.59
C ARG A 181 6.70 -16.27 -1.71
N VAL A 182 6.42 -16.78 -0.50
CA VAL A 182 7.48 -17.25 0.40
C VAL A 182 8.15 -18.49 -0.18
N LEU A 183 7.38 -19.42 -0.77
CA LEU A 183 7.93 -20.58 -1.50
C LEU A 183 8.91 -20.15 -2.60
N THR A 184 8.59 -19.10 -3.36
CA THR A 184 9.50 -18.55 -4.39
C THR A 184 10.84 -18.09 -3.79
N LEU A 185 10.85 -17.56 -2.56
CA LEU A 185 12.08 -17.17 -1.86
C LEU A 185 12.87 -18.38 -1.34
N LEU A 186 12.17 -19.41 -0.83
CA LEU A 186 12.78 -20.68 -0.41
C LEU A 186 13.45 -21.40 -1.59
N GLU A 187 12.73 -21.55 -2.71
CA GLU A 187 13.25 -22.14 -3.94
C GLU A 187 14.48 -21.38 -4.47
N ALA A 188 14.45 -20.04 -4.45
CA ALA A 188 15.58 -19.20 -4.88
C ALA A 188 16.83 -19.37 -3.99
N ARG A 189 16.65 -19.77 -2.72
CA ARG A 189 17.71 -20.00 -1.74
C ARG A 189 18.10 -21.48 -1.61
N ASN A 190 17.38 -22.39 -2.28
CA ASN A 190 17.51 -23.87 -2.16
C ASN A 190 17.15 -24.42 -0.78
N ILE A 191 16.20 -23.77 -0.09
CA ILE A 191 15.65 -24.21 1.18
C ILE A 191 14.46 -25.14 0.89
N ASP A 192 14.41 -26.31 1.56
CA ASP A 192 13.28 -27.23 1.43
C ASP A 192 11.99 -26.61 2.03
N ASP A 193 10.84 -26.85 1.38
CA ASP A 193 9.53 -26.42 1.91
C ASP A 193 9.21 -27.18 3.22
N PRO A 194 9.10 -26.49 4.37
CA PRO A 194 8.91 -27.13 5.66
C PRO A 194 7.46 -27.61 5.90
N ARG A 195 6.51 -27.24 5.04
CA ARG A 195 5.08 -27.47 5.30
C ARG A 195 4.68 -28.93 5.19
N SER A 196 3.85 -29.40 6.13
CA SER A 196 3.05 -30.61 5.91
C SER A 196 2.01 -30.36 4.80
N SER A 197 1.75 -31.37 3.96
CA SER A 197 0.62 -31.33 3.02
C SER A 197 -0.74 -31.56 3.68
N GLU A 198 -0.78 -31.86 4.98
CA GLU A 198 -2.01 -32.13 5.73
C GLU A 198 -2.58 -30.85 6.38
N LEU A 199 -3.91 -30.70 6.27
CA LEU A 199 -4.65 -29.57 6.84
C LEU A 199 -4.55 -29.58 8.37
N GLY A 200 -4.06 -28.49 8.96
CA GLY A 200 -3.94 -28.34 10.40
C GLY A 200 -2.77 -29.08 11.04
N VAL A 201 -1.83 -29.59 10.23
CA VAL A 201 -0.58 -30.21 10.69
C VAL A 201 0.59 -29.27 10.39
N PHE A 202 1.44 -29.04 11.39
CA PHE A 202 2.61 -28.15 11.32
C PHE A 202 3.84 -28.85 11.89
N ASN A 203 5.01 -28.59 11.31
CA ASN A 203 6.28 -29.09 11.82
C ASN A 203 6.79 -28.21 12.97
N ASN A 204 6.57 -26.91 12.91
CA ASN A 204 6.75 -26.01 14.05
C ASN A 204 5.71 -26.29 15.15
N THR A 205 6.19 -26.71 16.33
CA THR A 205 5.33 -27.08 17.47
C THR A 205 4.59 -25.90 18.10
N GLU A 206 5.10 -24.69 17.98
CA GLU A 206 4.41 -23.48 18.47
C GLU A 206 3.23 -23.14 17.57
N LEU A 207 3.41 -23.20 16.25
CA LEU A 207 2.34 -23.02 15.27
C LEU A 207 1.28 -24.13 15.38
N GLN A 208 1.66 -25.40 15.58
CA GLN A 208 0.70 -26.47 15.87
C GLN A 208 -0.15 -26.15 17.12
N THR A 209 0.50 -25.70 18.20
CA THR A 209 -0.17 -25.34 19.45
C THR A 209 -1.12 -24.14 19.26
N LEU A 210 -0.69 -23.14 18.49
CA LEU A 210 -1.49 -21.96 18.17
C LEU A 210 -2.70 -22.33 17.30
N TYR A 211 -2.52 -23.17 16.28
CA TYR A 211 -3.61 -23.69 15.45
C TYR A 211 -4.68 -24.39 16.30
N ASP A 212 -4.29 -25.29 17.20
CA ASP A 212 -5.22 -26.02 18.07
C ASP A 212 -6.04 -25.07 18.98
N GLN A 213 -5.40 -24.01 19.49
CA GLN A 213 -6.04 -22.97 20.29
C GLN A 213 -7.04 -22.14 19.47
N LEU A 214 -6.62 -21.64 18.30
CA LEU A 214 -7.45 -20.81 17.41
C LEU A 214 -8.64 -21.59 16.85
N ILE A 215 -8.47 -22.86 16.50
CA ILE A 215 -9.58 -23.75 16.12
C ILE A 215 -10.54 -23.98 17.29
N THR A 216 -10.02 -24.16 18.51
CA THR A 216 -10.84 -24.34 19.72
C THR A 216 -11.65 -23.09 20.07
N GLN A 217 -11.07 -21.90 19.91
CA GLN A 217 -11.78 -20.63 20.09
C GLN A 217 -12.78 -20.39 18.96
N GLY A 218 -12.34 -20.45 17.71
CA GLY A 218 -13.16 -20.11 16.55
C GLY A 218 -14.38 -21.01 16.36
N LYS A 219 -14.34 -22.27 16.83
CA LYS A 219 -15.50 -23.18 16.82
C LYS A 219 -16.58 -22.87 17.86
N GLN A 220 -16.37 -21.92 18.78
CA GLN A 220 -17.36 -21.56 19.80
C GLN A 220 -18.54 -20.77 19.23
N SER A 221 -18.26 -19.78 18.37
CA SER A 221 -19.28 -18.98 17.68
C SER A 221 -18.69 -18.30 16.44
N ALA A 222 -19.55 -17.79 15.55
CA ALA A 222 -19.11 -16.98 14.41
C ALA A 222 -18.41 -15.67 14.85
N GLU A 223 -18.79 -15.11 16.00
CA GLU A 223 -18.12 -13.93 16.57
C GLU A 223 -16.68 -14.27 17.00
N GLU A 224 -16.50 -15.39 17.71
CA GLU A 224 -15.16 -15.89 18.09
C GLU A 224 -14.32 -16.28 16.86
N ALA A 225 -14.94 -16.81 15.81
CA ALA A 225 -14.27 -17.06 14.54
C ALA A 225 -13.71 -15.77 13.91
N TYR A 226 -14.42 -14.65 13.99
CA TYR A 226 -13.91 -13.36 13.50
C TYR A 226 -12.85 -12.76 14.42
N LYS A 227 -12.91 -13.00 15.74
CA LYS A 227 -11.82 -12.63 16.68
C LYS A 227 -10.55 -13.44 16.41
N VAL A 228 -10.67 -14.72 16.10
CA VAL A 228 -9.57 -15.57 15.62
C VAL A 228 -8.97 -15.02 14.34
N GLY A 229 -9.81 -14.59 13.39
CA GLY A 229 -9.37 -13.83 12.22
C GLY A 229 -8.52 -12.61 12.60
N VAL A 230 -9.05 -11.70 13.43
CA VAL A 230 -8.30 -10.53 13.91
C VAL A 230 -6.97 -10.91 14.58
N ALA A 231 -6.96 -11.93 15.45
CA ALA A 231 -5.78 -12.33 16.21
C ALA A 231 -4.64 -12.89 15.34
N ILE A 232 -4.96 -13.60 14.26
CA ILE A 232 -3.99 -14.04 13.25
C ILE A 232 -3.39 -12.81 12.56
N GLU A 233 -4.23 -11.97 11.96
CA GLU A 233 -3.74 -10.83 11.16
C GLU A 233 -2.97 -9.79 12.00
N GLU A 234 -3.31 -9.62 13.28
CA GLU A 234 -2.53 -8.78 14.21
C GLU A 234 -1.16 -9.39 14.55
N LYS A 235 -1.04 -10.73 14.61
CA LYS A 235 0.23 -11.43 14.78
C LYS A 235 1.08 -11.29 13.52
N ASP A 236 0.54 -11.61 12.35
CA ASP A 236 1.25 -11.56 11.07
C ASP A 236 1.79 -10.15 10.80
N ILE A 237 0.96 -9.10 10.95
CA ILE A 237 1.39 -7.71 10.78
C ILE A 237 2.54 -7.34 11.73
N LYS A 238 2.48 -7.80 12.99
CA LYS A 238 3.51 -7.54 14.00
C LYS A 238 4.81 -8.25 13.62
N ASP A 239 4.76 -9.55 13.37
CA ASP A 239 5.95 -10.37 13.18
C ASP A 239 6.63 -10.05 11.83
N ILE A 240 5.85 -9.78 10.76
CA ILE A 240 6.38 -9.24 9.50
C ILE A 240 6.98 -7.84 9.70
N THR A 241 6.44 -7.00 10.58
CA THR A 241 7.03 -5.67 10.87
C THR A 241 8.34 -5.79 11.64
N ASP A 242 8.47 -6.76 12.54
CA ASP A 242 9.73 -7.05 13.23
C ASP A 242 10.77 -7.64 12.26
N GLN A 243 10.38 -8.52 11.34
CA GLN A 243 11.24 -9.06 10.27
C GLN A 243 11.72 -7.94 9.31
N LEU A 244 10.84 -7.01 8.94
CA LEU A 244 11.19 -5.83 8.12
C LEU A 244 12.18 -4.87 8.79
N ALA A 245 12.37 -4.94 10.12
CA ALA A 245 13.36 -4.12 10.82
C ALA A 245 14.80 -4.64 10.64
N THR A 246 14.99 -5.90 10.23
CA THR A 246 16.31 -6.53 10.04
C THR A 246 16.55 -7.03 8.61
N ALA A 247 15.51 -7.25 7.80
CA ALA A 247 15.62 -7.70 6.42
C ALA A 247 16.41 -6.72 5.54
N THR A 248 17.44 -7.24 4.86
CA THR A 248 18.36 -6.49 3.99
C THR A 248 18.17 -6.81 2.50
N ASP A 249 17.76 -8.03 2.16
CA ASP A 249 17.55 -8.46 0.78
C ASP A 249 16.28 -7.84 0.18
N SER A 250 16.40 -7.30 -1.04
CA SER A 250 15.32 -6.55 -1.67
C SER A 250 14.12 -7.40 -2.11
N ASP A 251 14.32 -8.70 -2.38
CA ASP A 251 13.26 -9.66 -2.71
C ASP A 251 12.47 -10.08 -1.46
N VAL A 252 13.17 -10.31 -0.34
CA VAL A 252 12.58 -10.54 0.98
C VAL A 252 11.77 -9.32 1.41
N VAL A 253 12.37 -8.12 1.42
CA VAL A 253 11.68 -6.88 1.81
C VAL A 253 10.42 -6.64 0.97
N ALA A 254 10.50 -6.78 -0.36
CA ALA A 254 9.34 -6.62 -1.25
C ALA A 254 8.24 -7.67 -1.01
N THR A 255 8.62 -8.88 -0.58
CA THR A 255 7.67 -9.95 -0.22
C THR A 255 6.99 -9.65 1.13
N LEU A 256 7.77 -9.34 2.16
CA LEU A 256 7.26 -8.96 3.49
C LEU A 256 6.33 -7.74 3.42
N GLU A 257 6.69 -6.70 2.64
CA GLU A 257 5.79 -5.58 2.40
C GLU A 257 4.48 -6.00 1.71
N ALA A 258 4.52 -6.93 0.75
CA ALA A 258 3.33 -7.42 0.07
C ALA A 258 2.41 -8.21 1.01
N LEU A 259 2.98 -9.10 1.84
CA LEU A 259 2.25 -9.89 2.84
C LEU A 259 1.61 -8.98 3.90
N ARG A 260 2.37 -8.07 4.53
CA ARG A 260 1.82 -7.11 5.52
C ARG A 260 0.67 -6.27 4.95
N ASN A 261 0.80 -5.81 3.70
CA ASN A 261 -0.28 -5.10 3.01
C ASN A 261 -1.52 -6.00 2.79
N GLY A 262 -1.33 -7.29 2.57
CA GLY A 262 -2.39 -8.31 2.55
C GLY A 262 -3.07 -8.43 3.91
N SER A 263 -2.32 -8.75 4.95
CA SER A 263 -2.83 -8.96 6.31
C SER A 263 -3.56 -7.72 6.86
N GLU A 264 -3.06 -6.51 6.57
CA GLU A 264 -3.76 -5.26 6.84
C GLU A 264 -5.18 -5.18 6.21
N ASN A 265 -5.34 -5.67 4.98
CA ASN A 265 -6.64 -5.71 4.30
C ASN A 265 -7.58 -6.75 4.92
N HIS A 266 -7.04 -7.88 5.36
CA HIS A 266 -7.77 -8.94 6.03
C HIS A 266 -8.20 -8.54 7.44
N LEU A 267 -7.32 -7.93 8.23
CA LEU A 267 -7.61 -7.33 9.54
C LEU A 267 -8.77 -6.31 9.43
N ARG A 268 -8.71 -5.44 8.40
CA ARG A 268 -9.83 -4.53 8.08
C ARG A 268 -11.10 -5.29 7.69
N ALA A 269 -11.02 -6.49 7.11
CA ALA A 269 -12.17 -7.30 6.71
C ALA A 269 -12.83 -8.05 7.88
N PHE A 270 -12.06 -8.61 8.80
CA PHE A 270 -12.57 -9.23 10.03
C PHE A 270 -13.17 -8.21 10.99
N ASN A 271 -12.51 -7.06 11.20
CA ASN A 271 -13.08 -5.95 11.99
C ASN A 271 -14.42 -5.45 11.44
N ARG A 272 -14.61 -5.45 10.11
CA ARG A 272 -15.92 -5.14 9.49
C ARG A 272 -17.00 -6.19 9.77
N GLN A 273 -16.64 -7.45 10.06
CA GLN A 273 -17.62 -8.45 10.50
C GLN A 273 -17.95 -8.26 11.98
N LEU A 274 -16.94 -8.06 12.84
CA LEU A 274 -17.16 -7.82 14.26
C LEU A 274 -18.03 -6.57 14.53
N GLY A 275 -17.87 -5.49 13.76
CA GLY A 275 -18.73 -4.31 13.85
C GLY A 275 -20.19 -4.50 13.38
N GLN A 276 -20.62 -5.72 13.07
CA GLN A 276 -22.02 -6.10 12.80
C GLN A 276 -22.67 -6.90 13.94
N TYR A 277 -21.93 -7.19 15.01
CA TYR A 277 -22.40 -7.81 16.26
C TYR A 277 -22.64 -6.73 17.33
#